data_AF-A0A560J739-F1
#
_entry.id   AF-A0A560J739-F1
#
_cell.length_a   1.000
_cell.length_b   1.000
_cell.length_c   1.000
_cell.angle_alpha   90.00
_cell.angle_beta   90.00
_cell.angle_gamma   90.00
#
_symmetry.space_group_name_H-M   'P 1'
#
loop_
_entity.id
_entity.type
_entity.pdbx_description
1 polymer ?
#
loop_
_entity_poly.entity_id
_entity_poly.type
_entity_poly.pdbx_seq_one_letter_code
_entity_poly.pdbx_strand_id
1 'polypeptide(L)'
;MTLFRHLHDDAFLAFSRDHKHLYAACLLDLHERFFSGAPSFPTPPQVVHAIYDVMRANPGLWNEGDDFGSLPEMISAGRRRIRKADVALASEKGDKALGLARQLYARLLAWGWLEEEEYGLRVTVDMAMGPLLVIQRLASLNKDLSQRFGGLIVQIRLNLEAVEKLRPEITDRKQREAALAVREARNQADQFTKSLRAILADLKRVRRTVMESKTVATRLEAFFEEFVEQLLLKDFESILTVNHPYRFRDAIVDLARRISYTPETMQVLAEEYTASSMAADIEDGRMAAADDLLAIESIFDQIGEMFDRIEAFRRQLEARVRNTIKYAERGGQGLVGRASDLVRRLDALLRDGRHHNAIIEWSIEPLRSPWSEHHQAPARQPRRPVEARELAEPPSDPLYELRKKLRLEYIARIAPRPEDVRRFLEGQVPPFATREARFMEIDTVDDFLAFDCARRYALTGEIPVQVAAGFDLEPRPDTPPHDSEWLRCANFVVRRSGPLRKAEAARAQ
;
A
#
# COMPACT_ATOMS: atom_id res chain seq x y z
N MET A 1 -23.50 12.05 20.55
CA MET A 1 -24.43 12.66 19.58
C MET A 1 -24.26 14.20 19.58
N THR A 2 -23.05 14.72 19.37
CA THR A 2 -22.77 16.18 19.46
C THR A 2 -22.46 16.81 18.11
N LEU A 3 -21.81 16.08 17.18
CA LEU A 3 -21.43 16.60 15.87
C LEU A 3 -22.63 17.09 15.04
N PHE A 4 -23.70 16.29 14.95
CA PHE A 4 -24.91 16.64 14.19
C PHE A 4 -25.72 17.78 14.78
N ARG A 5 -25.44 18.20 16.02
CA ARG A 5 -26.09 19.37 16.65
C ARG A 5 -25.54 20.70 16.09
N HIS A 6 -24.29 20.68 15.62
CA HIS A 6 -23.58 21.86 15.11
C HIS A 6 -23.55 21.91 13.59
N LEU A 7 -24.25 21.00 12.92
CA LEU A 7 -24.34 20.92 11.47
C LEU A 7 -25.71 21.47 11.05
N HIS A 8 -25.74 22.32 10.04
CA HIS A 8 -27.00 22.79 9.45
C HIS A 8 -27.75 21.60 8.82
N ASP A 9 -29.09 21.58 8.89
CA ASP A 9 -29.93 20.48 8.38
C ASP A 9 -29.66 20.19 6.89
N ASP A 10 -29.37 21.26 6.14
CA ASP A 10 -29.08 21.21 4.71
C ASP A 10 -27.59 21.06 4.35
N ALA A 11 -26.69 20.89 5.32
CA ALA A 11 -25.24 20.87 5.05
C ALA A 11 -24.83 19.78 4.04
N PHE A 12 -25.49 18.62 4.06
CA PHE A 12 -25.20 17.54 3.11
C PHE A 12 -25.83 17.72 1.72
N LEU A 13 -26.67 18.75 1.50
CA LEU A 13 -27.23 19.03 0.17
C LEU A 13 -26.13 19.31 -0.86
N ALA A 14 -25.00 19.88 -0.43
CA ALA A 14 -23.82 20.10 -1.25
C ALA A 14 -23.30 18.83 -1.96
N PHE A 15 -23.51 17.66 -1.36
CA PHE A 15 -23.03 16.37 -1.88
C PHE A 15 -24.12 15.51 -2.54
N SER A 16 -25.36 16.00 -2.59
CA SER A 16 -26.52 15.23 -3.05
C SER A 16 -26.88 15.46 -4.54
N ARG A 17 -26.34 16.50 -5.18
CA ARG A 17 -26.73 16.97 -6.52
C ARG A 17 -25.64 16.76 -7.59
N ASP A 18 -25.96 17.08 -8.85
CA ASP A 18 -25.10 16.88 -10.03
C ASP A 18 -23.70 17.48 -9.90
N HIS A 19 -23.54 18.61 -9.18
CA HIS A 19 -22.25 19.29 -8.98
C HIS A 19 -21.51 18.87 -7.69
N LYS A 20 -21.82 17.71 -7.10
CA LYS A 20 -21.20 17.24 -5.84
C LYS A 20 -19.66 17.27 -5.85
N HIS A 21 -19.05 16.95 -7.00
CA HIS A 21 -17.60 16.93 -7.15
C HIS A 21 -17.00 18.34 -7.17
N LEU A 22 -17.70 19.31 -7.77
CA LEU A 22 -17.31 20.71 -7.76
C LEU A 22 -17.40 21.30 -6.35
N TYR A 23 -18.50 21.05 -5.64
CA TYR A 23 -18.64 21.49 -4.24
C TYR A 23 -17.59 20.87 -3.32
N ALA A 24 -17.29 19.59 -3.49
CA ALA A 24 -16.22 18.92 -2.74
C ALA A 24 -14.84 19.53 -3.02
N ALA A 25 -14.51 19.79 -4.29
CA ALA A 25 -13.24 20.42 -4.67
C ALA A 25 -13.10 21.82 -4.08
N CYS A 26 -14.15 22.65 -4.17
CA CYS A 26 -14.16 23.99 -3.59
C CYS A 26 -13.99 23.96 -2.06
N LEU A 27 -14.71 23.09 -1.36
CA LEU A 27 -14.61 22.99 0.10
C LEU A 27 -13.22 22.53 0.57
N LEU A 28 -12.61 21.58 -0.13
CA LEU A 28 -11.26 21.10 0.19
C LEU A 28 -10.19 22.19 -0.05
N ASP A 29 -10.26 22.89 -1.17
CA ASP A 29 -9.34 23.98 -1.51
C ASP A 29 -9.49 25.18 -0.55
N LEU A 30 -10.74 25.57 -0.22
CA LEU A 30 -10.98 26.63 0.76
C LEU A 30 -10.45 26.25 2.15
N HIS A 31 -10.68 25.01 2.59
CA HIS A 31 -10.14 24.51 3.85
C HIS A 31 -8.60 24.56 3.85
N GLU A 32 -7.96 24.10 2.77
CA GLU A 32 -6.50 24.10 2.68
C GLU A 32 -5.92 25.52 2.66
N ARG A 33 -6.48 26.42 1.83
CA ARG A 33 -5.98 27.79 1.65
C ARG A 33 -6.21 28.71 2.86
N PHE A 34 -7.35 28.58 3.54
CA PHE A 34 -7.76 29.56 4.56
C PHE A 34 -7.90 29.00 5.98
N PHE A 35 -8.21 27.70 6.14
CA PHE A 35 -8.65 27.14 7.42
C PHE A 35 -7.75 26.02 8.00
N SER A 36 -6.73 25.56 7.25
CA SER A 36 -5.86 24.46 7.69
C SER A 36 -4.57 24.90 8.39
N GLY A 37 -4.15 26.15 8.17
CA GLY A 37 -2.86 26.69 8.57
C GLY A 37 -2.96 27.81 9.61
N ALA A 38 -2.20 28.88 9.41
CA ALA A 38 -2.28 30.07 10.27
C ALA A 38 -3.70 30.67 10.24
N PRO A 39 -4.19 31.23 11.36
CA PRO A 39 -5.51 31.84 11.41
C PRO A 39 -5.60 32.96 10.36
N SER A 40 -6.45 32.74 9.37
CA SER A 40 -6.66 33.66 8.26
C SER A 40 -8.15 34.02 8.20
N PHE A 41 -8.45 35.30 7.99
CA PHE A 41 -9.81 35.81 7.95
C PHE A 41 -10.11 36.31 6.53
N PRO A 42 -10.46 35.42 5.59
CA PRO A 42 -10.68 35.81 4.21
C PRO A 42 -11.93 36.68 4.10
N THR A 43 -11.89 37.63 3.17
CA THR A 43 -13.06 38.44 2.80
C THR A 43 -13.91 37.70 1.77
N PRO A 44 -15.24 37.97 1.68
CA PRO A 44 -16.10 37.37 0.66
C PRO A 44 -15.55 37.39 -0.78
N PRO A 45 -14.97 38.49 -1.30
CA PRO A 45 -14.37 38.49 -2.63
C PRO A 45 -13.14 37.59 -2.77
N GLN A 46 -12.36 37.37 -1.70
CA GLN A 46 -11.23 36.43 -1.72
C GLN A 46 -11.71 34.98 -1.79
N VAL A 47 -12.78 34.63 -1.07
CA VAL A 47 -13.40 33.30 -1.14
C VAL A 47 -14.00 33.03 -2.51
N VAL A 48 -14.70 34.00 -3.10
CA VAL A 48 -15.25 33.91 -4.47
C VAL A 48 -14.14 33.74 -5.51
N HIS A 49 -13.01 34.43 -5.33
CA HIS A 49 -11.85 34.29 -6.22
C HIS A 49 -11.18 32.91 -6.09
N ALA A 50 -11.05 32.38 -4.88
CA ALA A 50 -10.59 31.00 -4.69
C ALA A 50 -11.50 29.96 -5.34
N ILE A 51 -12.83 30.12 -5.23
CA ILE A 51 -13.80 29.27 -5.93
C ILE A 51 -13.62 29.36 -7.45
N TYR A 52 -13.39 30.56 -7.98
CA TYR A 52 -13.12 30.76 -9.41
C TYR A 52 -11.83 30.06 -9.85
N ASP A 53 -10.76 30.10 -9.06
CA ASP A 53 -9.51 29.39 -9.35
C ASP A 53 -9.73 27.86 -9.41
N VAL A 54 -10.54 27.30 -8.50
CA VAL A 54 -10.87 25.87 -8.50
C VAL A 54 -11.68 25.49 -9.75
N MET A 55 -12.62 26.33 -10.17
CA MET A 55 -13.38 26.16 -11.40
C MET A 55 -12.48 26.20 -12.64
N ARG A 56 -11.46 27.08 -12.64
CA ARG A 56 -10.44 27.17 -13.69
C ARG A 56 -9.53 25.95 -13.74
N ALA A 57 -9.14 25.40 -12.59
CA ALA A 57 -8.31 24.22 -12.51
C ALA A 57 -9.06 22.94 -12.92
N ASN A 58 -10.39 22.89 -12.77
CA ASN A 58 -11.19 21.69 -13.02
C ASN A 58 -12.35 21.96 -14.02
N PRO A 59 -12.05 22.23 -15.31
CA PRO A 59 -13.06 22.56 -16.32
C PRO A 59 -14.09 21.45 -16.57
N GLY A 60 -13.77 20.18 -16.30
CA GLY A 60 -14.68 19.04 -16.49
C GLY A 60 -15.67 18.78 -15.34
N LEU A 61 -15.58 19.50 -14.22
CA LEU A 61 -16.48 19.31 -13.06
C LEU A 61 -17.79 20.12 -13.17
N TRP A 62 -17.98 20.83 -14.27
CA TRP A 62 -19.16 21.62 -14.58
C TRP A 62 -19.48 21.44 -16.08
N ASN A 63 -20.62 20.81 -16.41
CA ASN A 63 -20.85 20.22 -17.74
C ASN A 63 -22.01 20.84 -18.58
N GLU A 64 -21.72 20.94 -19.90
CA GLU A 64 -22.52 20.52 -21.08
C GLU A 64 -23.65 21.38 -21.69
N GLY A 65 -23.62 22.71 -21.54
CA GLY A 65 -24.39 23.64 -22.40
C GLY A 65 -23.68 24.94 -22.75
N ASP A 66 -22.44 25.09 -22.29
CA ASP A 66 -21.79 26.38 -22.08
C ASP A 66 -20.29 26.21 -22.41
N ASP A 67 -19.95 26.26 -23.71
CA ASP A 67 -18.57 26.13 -24.19
C ASP A 67 -17.73 27.36 -23.82
N PHE A 68 -17.09 27.26 -22.66
CA PHE A 68 -16.12 28.22 -22.18
C PHE A 68 -14.73 27.58 -22.23
N GLY A 69 -13.96 27.93 -23.26
CA GLY A 69 -12.52 27.64 -23.31
C GLY A 69 -11.73 28.22 -22.13
N SER A 70 -10.40 28.17 -22.20
CA SER A 70 -9.48 28.53 -21.09
C SER A 70 -9.87 29.83 -20.37
N LEU A 71 -10.21 29.75 -19.09
CA LEU A 71 -10.55 30.90 -18.26
C LEU A 71 -9.33 31.82 -18.06
N PRO A 72 -9.48 33.15 -18.19
CA PRO A 72 -8.38 34.10 -18.00
C PRO A 72 -7.80 34.05 -16.58
N GLU A 73 -6.49 34.27 -16.47
CA GLU A 73 -5.79 34.44 -15.19
C GLU A 73 -6.15 35.78 -14.56
N MET A 74 -6.62 35.76 -13.31
CA MET A 74 -6.88 36.99 -12.54
C MET A 74 -5.91 37.08 -11.37
N ILE A 75 -4.98 38.02 -11.44
CA ILE A 75 -4.05 38.34 -10.35
C ILE A 75 -4.81 39.18 -9.30
N SER A 76 -4.96 38.65 -8.08
CA SER A 76 -5.51 39.37 -6.95
C SER A 76 -4.49 40.37 -6.39
N ALA A 77 -4.34 41.53 -7.03
CA ALA A 77 -3.52 42.61 -6.49
C ALA A 77 -4.32 43.43 -5.46
N GLY A 78 -3.82 43.48 -4.24
CA GLY A 78 -4.40 44.26 -3.15
C GLY A 78 -4.66 45.72 -3.53
N ARG A 79 -5.81 46.24 -3.08
CA ARG A 79 -6.20 47.66 -3.03
C ARG A 79 -5.72 48.52 -4.23
N ARG A 80 -6.16 48.22 -5.46
CA ARG A 80 -6.51 49.23 -6.50
C ARG A 80 -6.84 48.51 -7.81
N ARG A 81 -8.09 48.68 -8.27
CA ARG A 81 -8.63 48.39 -9.62
C ARG A 81 -8.01 47.22 -10.38
N ILE A 82 -8.80 46.16 -10.53
CA ILE A 82 -8.62 45.08 -11.51
C ILE A 82 -8.35 45.71 -12.89
N ARG A 83 -7.11 45.61 -13.37
CA ARG A 83 -6.78 45.91 -14.77
C ARG A 83 -6.86 44.58 -15.52
N LYS A 84 -7.94 44.42 -16.30
CA LYS A 84 -8.17 43.28 -17.21
C LYS A 84 -6.99 43.21 -18.19
N ALA A 85 -6.18 42.16 -18.13
CA ALA A 85 -5.28 41.81 -19.22
C ALA A 85 -6.16 41.23 -20.35
N ASP A 86 -6.13 41.88 -21.51
CA ASP A 86 -6.74 41.53 -22.80
C ASP A 86 -8.28 41.69 -22.93
N VAL A 87 -8.69 42.80 -23.55
CA VAL A 87 -10.00 43.45 -23.32
C VAL A 87 -11.11 43.16 -24.34
N ALA A 88 -10.88 42.48 -25.48
CA ALA A 88 -11.94 42.45 -26.52
C ALA A 88 -12.82 41.19 -26.60
N LEU A 89 -12.32 39.99 -26.26
CA LEU A 89 -13.11 38.73 -26.34
C LEU A 89 -13.33 38.02 -24.98
N ALA A 90 -12.63 38.44 -23.93
CA ALA A 90 -12.58 37.75 -22.63
C ALA A 90 -13.65 38.22 -21.61
N SER A 91 -14.41 39.29 -21.89
CA SER A 91 -15.24 39.95 -20.86
C SER A 91 -16.50 39.17 -20.50
N GLU A 92 -17.27 38.67 -21.47
CA GLU A 92 -18.58 38.07 -21.15
C GLU A 92 -18.44 36.68 -20.50
N LYS A 93 -17.41 35.92 -20.90
CA LYS A 93 -17.14 34.55 -20.42
C LYS A 93 -16.64 34.57 -18.96
N GLY A 94 -15.69 35.45 -18.63
CA GLY A 94 -15.21 35.63 -17.27
C GLY A 94 -16.29 36.16 -16.33
N ASP A 95 -17.13 37.08 -16.81
CA ASP A 95 -18.24 37.64 -16.02
C ASP A 95 -19.31 36.57 -15.70
N LYS A 96 -19.60 35.63 -16.63
CA LYS A 96 -20.50 34.48 -16.38
C LYS A 96 -19.91 33.48 -15.38
N ALA A 97 -18.64 33.11 -15.52
CA ALA A 97 -17.95 32.22 -14.59
C ALA A 97 -17.86 32.83 -13.17
N LEU A 98 -17.66 34.15 -13.07
CA LEU A 98 -17.71 34.86 -11.78
C LEU A 98 -19.13 34.87 -11.19
N GLY A 99 -20.16 34.98 -12.03
CA GLY A 99 -21.55 34.82 -11.62
C GLY A 99 -21.82 33.45 -11.01
N LEU A 100 -21.32 32.39 -11.63
CA LEU A 100 -21.40 31.02 -11.10
C LEU A 100 -20.62 30.87 -9.78
N ALA A 101 -19.40 31.39 -9.68
CA ALA A 101 -18.61 31.36 -8.44
C ALA A 101 -19.34 32.05 -7.28
N ARG A 102 -20.02 33.18 -7.53
CA ARG A 102 -20.88 33.86 -6.54
C ARG A 102 -22.10 33.02 -6.14
N GLN A 103 -22.72 32.33 -7.08
CA GLN A 103 -23.85 31.43 -6.77
C GLN A 103 -23.39 30.23 -5.93
N LEU A 104 -22.22 29.67 -6.20
CA LEU A 104 -21.62 28.61 -5.38
C LEU A 104 -21.34 29.11 -3.97
N TYR A 105 -20.74 30.29 -3.82
CA TYR A 105 -20.52 30.93 -2.53
C TYR A 105 -21.83 31.15 -1.75
N ALA A 106 -22.86 31.73 -2.39
CA ALA A 106 -24.16 31.96 -1.76
C ALA A 106 -24.84 30.66 -1.31
N ARG A 107 -24.68 29.57 -2.07
CA ARG A 107 -25.18 28.24 -1.67
C ARG A 107 -24.41 27.66 -0.49
N LEU A 108 -23.08 27.84 -0.43
CA LEU A 108 -22.28 27.40 0.70
C LEU A 108 -22.64 28.15 1.99
N LEU A 109 -22.97 29.44 1.90
CA LEU A 109 -23.56 30.20 3.01
C LEU A 109 -24.94 29.64 3.41
N ALA A 110 -25.83 29.44 2.44
CA ALA A 110 -27.19 28.96 2.70
C ALA A 110 -27.22 27.54 3.30
N TRP A 111 -26.27 26.69 2.94
CA TRP A 111 -26.13 25.33 3.50
C TRP A 111 -25.33 25.31 4.81
N GLY A 112 -24.92 26.47 5.32
CA GLY A 112 -24.22 26.62 6.60
C GLY A 112 -22.78 26.10 6.59
N TRP A 113 -22.13 25.98 5.43
CA TRP A 113 -20.69 25.65 5.36
C TRP A 113 -19.79 26.83 5.67
N LEU A 114 -20.27 28.03 5.32
CA LEU A 114 -19.59 29.30 5.54
C LEU A 114 -20.52 30.21 6.36
N GLU A 115 -19.94 31.07 7.17
CA GLU A 115 -20.62 32.11 7.92
C GLU A 115 -19.91 33.45 7.67
N GLU A 116 -20.68 34.51 7.46
CA GLU A 116 -20.13 35.87 7.34
C GLU A 116 -20.20 36.53 8.73
N GLU A 117 -19.04 36.88 9.29
CA GLU A 117 -18.93 37.64 10.52
C GLU A 117 -18.54 39.10 10.21
N GLU A 118 -19.29 40.05 10.78
CA GLU A 118 -19.01 41.47 10.66
C GLU A 118 -18.08 41.96 11.80
N TYR A 119 -16.80 42.14 11.50
CA TYR A 119 -15.86 42.79 12.40
C TYR A 119 -15.71 44.27 12.03
N GLY A 120 -16.59 45.10 12.61
CA GLY A 120 -16.59 46.55 12.38
C GLY A 120 -16.95 46.91 10.94
N LEU A 121 -16.00 47.45 10.17
CA LEU A 121 -16.19 47.80 8.74
C LEU A 121 -15.81 46.68 7.77
N ARG A 122 -15.41 45.51 8.28
CA ARG A 122 -14.93 44.38 7.47
C ARG A 122 -15.83 43.18 7.69
N VAL A 123 -16.36 42.66 6.59
CA VAL A 123 -16.99 41.35 6.54
C VAL A 123 -15.91 40.32 6.28
N THR A 124 -15.77 39.36 7.20
CA THR A 124 -14.89 38.21 7.06
C THR A 124 -15.71 36.94 6.98
N VAL A 125 -15.19 35.93 6.29
CA VAL A 125 -15.85 34.64 6.13
C VAL A 125 -15.13 33.63 7.00
N ASP A 126 -15.88 32.92 7.82
CA ASP A 126 -15.39 31.78 8.60
C ASP A 126 -16.17 30.50 8.25
N MET A 127 -15.65 29.35 8.67
CA MET A 127 -16.37 28.07 8.59
C MET A 127 -17.02 27.77 9.94
N ALA A 128 -18.32 27.44 9.92
CA ALA A 128 -19.01 26.98 11.12
C ALA A 128 -18.34 25.73 11.70
N MET A 129 -18.38 25.59 13.03
CA MET A 129 -17.65 24.54 13.76
C MET A 129 -17.95 23.12 13.26
N GLY A 130 -19.23 22.79 13.00
CA GLY A 130 -19.64 21.48 12.50
C GLY A 130 -19.02 21.14 11.13
N PRO A 131 -19.29 21.94 10.09
CA PRO A 131 -18.68 21.79 8.76
C PRO A 131 -17.15 21.78 8.76
N LEU A 132 -16.50 22.62 9.57
CA LEU A 132 -15.04 22.64 9.70
C LEU A 132 -14.50 21.27 10.17
N LEU A 133 -15.11 20.68 11.19
CA LEU A 133 -14.73 19.35 11.66
C LEU A 133 -14.97 18.27 10.59
N VAL A 134 -16.06 18.37 9.82
CA VAL A 134 -16.34 17.43 8.73
C VAL A 134 -15.29 17.54 7.63
N ILE A 135 -15.01 18.75 7.13
CA ILE A 135 -14.05 18.94 6.04
C ILE A 135 -12.62 18.61 6.46
N GLN A 136 -12.24 18.92 7.71
CA GLN A 136 -10.93 18.55 8.25
C GLN A 136 -10.75 17.01 8.23
N ARG A 137 -11.79 16.27 8.63
CA ARG A 137 -11.77 14.81 8.58
C ARG A 137 -11.72 14.31 7.14
N LEU A 138 -12.55 14.84 6.24
CA LEU A 138 -12.53 14.48 4.82
C LEU A 138 -11.18 14.78 4.14
N ALA A 139 -10.59 15.95 4.42
CA ALA A 139 -9.28 16.34 3.93
C ALA A 139 -8.16 15.43 4.48
N SER A 140 -8.23 15.06 5.76
CA SER A 140 -7.27 14.12 6.36
C SER A 140 -7.33 12.72 5.76
N LEU A 141 -8.49 12.30 5.23
CA LEU A 141 -8.67 11.04 4.52
C LEU A 141 -8.09 11.07 3.10
N ASN A 142 -8.01 12.24 2.47
CA ASN A 142 -7.52 12.38 1.10
C ASN A 142 -5.97 12.41 0.99
N LYS A 143 -5.25 12.64 2.10
CA LYS A 143 -3.77 12.69 2.13
C LYS A 143 -3.18 11.26 2.24
N ASP A 144 -2.24 10.94 1.34
CA ASP A 144 -1.47 9.70 1.15
C ASP A 144 -1.60 8.64 2.26
N LEU A 145 -2.36 7.58 2.01
CA LEU A 145 -2.64 6.51 2.98
C LEU A 145 -1.43 5.58 3.18
N SER A 146 -0.55 5.39 2.18
CA SER A 146 0.57 4.43 2.15
C SER A 146 1.65 4.74 3.16
N GLN A 147 2.20 5.96 3.09
CA GLN A 147 3.30 6.35 3.95
C GLN A 147 2.87 6.40 5.41
N ARG A 148 1.58 6.68 5.65
CA ARG A 148 0.99 6.63 6.97
C ARG A 148 0.95 5.21 7.54
N PHE A 149 0.63 4.19 6.75
CA PHE A 149 0.49 2.83 7.26
C PHE A 149 1.80 2.25 7.81
N GLY A 150 2.91 2.40 7.09
CA GLY A 150 4.22 1.95 7.58
C GLY A 150 4.63 2.67 8.86
N GLY A 151 4.46 4.00 8.89
CA GLY A 151 4.78 4.82 10.07
C GLY A 151 3.90 4.48 11.29
N LEU A 152 2.59 4.31 11.10
CA LEU A 152 1.64 4.00 12.17
C LEU A 152 1.97 2.65 12.84
N ILE A 153 2.26 1.61 12.07
CA ILE A 153 2.57 0.30 12.66
C ILE A 153 3.92 0.33 13.40
N VAL A 154 4.92 1.00 12.85
CA VAL A 154 6.20 1.20 13.55
C VAL A 154 5.98 1.98 14.85
N GLN A 155 5.14 3.01 14.84
CA GLN A 155 4.82 3.81 16.02
C GLN A 155 4.07 2.98 17.08
N ILE A 156 3.09 2.16 16.70
CA ILE A 156 2.40 1.23 17.60
C ILE A 156 3.42 0.29 18.28
N ARG A 157 4.35 -0.29 17.50
CA ARG A 157 5.40 -1.14 18.04
C ARG A 157 6.29 -0.38 19.03
N LEU A 158 6.76 0.81 18.66
CA LEU A 158 7.62 1.64 19.52
C LEU A 158 6.91 2.04 20.82
N ASN A 159 5.61 2.34 20.77
CA ASN A 159 4.80 2.62 21.94
C ASN A 159 4.73 1.42 22.89
N LEU A 160 4.53 0.21 22.35
CA LEU A 160 4.52 -1.02 23.17
C LEU A 160 5.91 -1.37 23.71
N GLU A 161 6.98 -1.17 22.93
CA GLU A 161 8.36 -1.37 23.40
C GLU A 161 8.76 -0.40 24.52
N ALA A 162 8.23 0.83 24.49
CA ALA A 162 8.42 1.78 25.58
C ALA A 162 7.72 1.31 26.86
N VAL A 163 6.52 0.73 26.74
CA VAL A 163 5.73 0.20 27.85
C VAL A 163 6.35 -1.07 28.44
N GLU A 164 6.89 -1.98 27.62
CA GLU A 164 7.54 -3.22 28.09
C GLU A 164 8.71 -2.93 29.05
N LYS A 165 9.40 -1.80 28.85
CA LYS A 165 10.52 -1.35 29.68
C LYS A 165 10.08 -0.74 31.01
N LEU A 166 8.78 -0.51 31.21
CA LEU A 166 8.27 0.03 32.46
C LEU A 166 8.43 -1.00 33.59
N ARG A 167 8.96 -0.50 34.69
CA ARG A 167 9.18 -1.22 35.94
C ARG A 167 8.76 -0.32 37.12
N PRO A 168 8.27 -0.88 38.23
CA PRO A 168 7.78 -0.11 39.36
C PRO A 168 8.84 0.78 40.00
N GLU A 169 10.14 0.44 39.89
CA GLU A 169 11.25 1.25 40.41
C GLU A 169 11.47 2.56 39.63
N ILE A 170 10.95 2.67 38.41
CA ILE A 170 11.06 3.87 37.59
C ILE A 170 10.09 4.92 38.13
N THR A 171 10.63 5.99 38.69
CA THR A 171 9.87 7.11 39.28
C THR A 171 9.87 8.37 38.42
N ASP A 172 10.58 8.36 37.29
CA ASP A 172 10.57 9.49 36.36
C ASP A 172 9.20 9.63 35.69
N ARG A 173 8.54 10.77 35.92
CA ARG A 173 7.20 11.09 35.42
C ARG A 173 7.11 10.96 33.90
N LYS A 174 8.14 11.40 33.17
CA LYS A 174 8.15 11.31 31.69
C LYS A 174 8.20 9.87 31.20
N GLN A 175 8.84 8.99 31.94
CA GLN A 175 8.89 7.57 31.59
C GLN A 175 7.60 6.87 31.97
N ARG A 176 7.00 7.21 33.13
CA ARG A 176 5.68 6.70 33.52
C ARG A 176 4.55 7.13 32.58
N GLU A 177 4.62 8.33 32.00
CA GLU A 177 3.68 8.78 30.94
C GLU A 177 3.68 7.85 29.70
N ALA A 178 4.72 7.03 29.50
CA ALA A 178 4.72 5.99 28.46
C ALA A 178 3.60 4.96 28.67
N ALA A 179 3.05 4.80 29.88
CA ALA A 179 1.88 3.97 30.14
C ALA A 179 0.67 4.35 29.26
N LEU A 180 0.49 5.65 28.99
CA LEU A 180 -0.58 6.17 28.14
C LEU A 180 -0.38 5.81 26.66
N ALA A 181 0.84 5.43 26.27
CA ALA A 181 1.15 5.02 24.91
C ALA A 181 0.39 3.74 24.50
N VAL A 182 -0.05 2.91 25.46
CA VAL A 182 -0.92 1.75 25.18
C VAL A 182 -2.27 2.20 24.63
N ARG A 183 -2.91 3.20 25.25
CA ARG A 183 -4.19 3.74 24.78
C ARG A 183 -4.04 4.40 23.42
N GLU A 184 -2.95 5.14 23.23
CA GLU A 184 -2.65 5.76 21.93
C GLU A 184 -2.41 4.69 20.86
N ALA A 185 -1.68 3.62 21.18
CA ALA A 185 -1.49 2.48 20.29
C ALA A 185 -2.82 1.80 19.91
N ARG A 186 -3.76 1.65 20.86
CA ARG A 186 -5.13 1.16 20.58
C ARG A 186 -5.85 2.08 19.61
N ASN A 187 -5.87 3.39 19.87
CA ASN A 187 -6.54 4.36 19.00
C ASN A 187 -5.98 4.34 17.58
N GLN A 188 -4.65 4.23 17.45
CA GLN A 188 -3.97 4.11 16.16
C GLN A 188 -4.32 2.80 15.44
N ALA A 189 -4.39 1.67 16.16
CA ALA A 189 -4.81 0.38 15.62
C ALA A 189 -6.28 0.38 15.14
N ASP A 190 -7.17 1.04 15.88
CA ASP A 190 -8.57 1.22 15.49
C ASP A 190 -8.70 2.09 14.23
N GLN A 191 -7.95 3.20 14.17
CA GLN A 191 -7.91 4.07 13.00
C GLN A 191 -7.37 3.33 11.77
N PHE A 192 -6.31 2.53 11.96
CA PHE A 192 -5.74 1.68 10.93
C PHE A 192 -6.77 0.69 10.37
N THR A 193 -7.50 0.01 11.25
CA THR A 193 -8.55 -0.95 10.87
C THR A 193 -9.68 -0.28 10.09
N LYS A 194 -10.11 0.91 10.49
CA LYS A 194 -11.13 1.69 9.76
C LYS A 194 -10.67 2.05 8.35
N SER A 195 -9.41 2.46 8.19
CA SER A 195 -8.82 2.74 6.89
C SER A 195 -8.75 1.50 5.99
N LEU A 196 -8.35 0.33 6.50
CA LEU A 196 -8.39 -0.92 5.74
C LEU A 196 -9.80 -1.30 5.28
N ARG A 197 -10.81 -1.11 6.15
CA ARG A 197 -12.22 -1.36 5.80
C ARG A 197 -12.71 -0.41 4.70
N ALA A 198 -12.32 0.86 4.74
CA ALA A 198 -12.66 1.84 3.71
C ALA A 198 -12.10 1.41 2.34
N ILE A 199 -10.84 0.99 2.30
CA ILE A 199 -10.20 0.46 1.08
C ILE A 199 -10.95 -0.75 0.53
N LEU A 200 -11.32 -1.71 1.39
CA LEU A 200 -12.10 -2.87 0.98
C LEU A 200 -13.47 -2.48 0.40
N ALA A 201 -14.10 -1.43 0.93
CA ALA A 201 -15.34 -0.90 0.40
C ALA A 201 -15.14 -0.24 -0.97
N ASP A 202 -14.08 0.54 -1.15
CA ASP A 202 -13.74 1.15 -2.43
C ASP A 202 -13.41 0.12 -3.49
N LEU A 203 -12.63 -0.92 -3.15
CA LEU A 203 -12.37 -2.07 -4.03
C LEU A 203 -13.67 -2.76 -4.49
N LYS A 204 -14.62 -2.93 -3.58
CA LYS A 204 -15.94 -3.50 -3.91
C LYS A 204 -16.74 -2.57 -4.83
N ARG A 205 -16.65 -1.25 -4.62
CA ARG A 205 -17.29 -0.23 -5.48
C ARG A 205 -16.72 -0.30 -6.89
N VAL A 206 -15.41 -0.24 -7.05
CA VAL A 206 -14.71 -0.34 -8.35
C VAL A 206 -15.11 -1.62 -9.08
N ARG A 207 -15.10 -2.77 -8.38
CA ARG A 207 -15.56 -4.03 -8.97
C ARG A 207 -17.00 -3.94 -9.50
N ARG A 208 -17.90 -3.30 -8.73
CA ARG A 208 -19.29 -3.12 -9.16
C ARG A 208 -19.37 -2.23 -10.41
N THR A 209 -18.68 -1.09 -10.44
CA THR A 209 -18.65 -0.19 -11.60
C THR A 209 -18.18 -0.91 -12.87
N VAL A 210 -17.06 -1.66 -12.76
CA VAL A 210 -16.48 -2.45 -13.85
C VAL A 210 -17.47 -3.53 -14.31
N MET A 211 -18.26 -4.14 -13.42
CA MET A 211 -19.26 -5.15 -13.77
C MET A 211 -20.53 -4.57 -14.42
N GLU A 212 -20.98 -3.40 -13.98
CA GLU A 212 -22.16 -2.71 -14.51
C GLU A 212 -21.91 -2.06 -15.88
N SER A 213 -20.64 -1.87 -16.26
CA SER A 213 -20.26 -1.34 -17.57
C SER A 213 -20.70 -2.27 -18.70
N LYS A 214 -21.50 -1.72 -19.63
CA LYS A 214 -22.11 -2.46 -20.75
C LYS A 214 -21.14 -2.76 -21.88
N THR A 215 -20.16 -1.87 -22.12
CA THR A 215 -19.21 -2.01 -23.22
C THR A 215 -17.82 -2.37 -22.71
N VAL A 216 -17.01 -3.02 -23.55
CA VAL A 216 -15.65 -3.38 -23.17
C VAL A 216 -14.76 -2.13 -23.05
N ALA A 217 -14.93 -1.14 -23.93
CA ALA A 217 -14.19 0.12 -23.87
C ALA A 217 -14.44 0.85 -22.54
N THR A 218 -15.72 1.07 -22.19
CA THR A 218 -16.07 1.75 -20.93
C THR A 218 -15.68 0.93 -19.70
N ARG A 219 -15.67 -0.41 -19.79
CA ARG A 219 -15.18 -1.27 -18.71
C ARG A 219 -13.67 -1.13 -18.49
N LEU A 220 -12.89 -0.99 -19.56
CA LEU A 220 -11.44 -0.78 -19.48
C LEU A 220 -11.10 0.62 -18.99
N GLU A 221 -11.79 1.63 -19.50
CA GLU A 221 -11.65 3.02 -19.07
C GLU A 221 -11.96 3.17 -17.57
N ALA A 222 -13.12 2.68 -17.13
CA ALA A 222 -13.47 2.67 -15.70
C ALA A 222 -12.46 1.88 -14.84
N PHE A 223 -11.84 0.82 -15.38
CA PHE A 223 -10.77 0.13 -14.66
C PHE A 223 -9.50 0.96 -14.58
N PHE A 224 -9.03 1.57 -15.66
CA PHE A 224 -7.80 2.37 -15.63
C PHE A 224 -7.97 3.63 -14.77
N GLU A 225 -9.07 4.36 -14.91
CA GLU A 225 -9.34 5.57 -14.12
C GLU A 225 -9.66 5.26 -12.64
N GLU A 226 -10.55 4.31 -12.34
CA GLU A 226 -10.96 4.07 -10.95
C GLU A 226 -10.03 3.13 -10.18
N PHE A 227 -9.34 2.19 -10.84
CA PHE A 227 -8.47 1.22 -10.16
C PHE A 227 -6.99 1.57 -10.28
N VAL A 228 -6.50 1.85 -11.49
CA VAL A 228 -5.06 2.07 -11.70
C VAL A 228 -4.64 3.44 -11.16
N GLU A 229 -5.37 4.51 -11.51
CA GLU A 229 -5.05 5.87 -11.05
C GLU A 229 -5.38 6.10 -9.56
N GLN A 230 -6.55 5.65 -9.08
CA GLN A 230 -6.96 5.97 -7.70
C GLN A 230 -6.41 5.01 -6.64
N LEU A 231 -6.22 3.72 -6.96
CA LEU A 231 -5.90 2.71 -5.94
C LEU A 231 -4.47 2.16 -6.06
N LEU A 232 -4.01 1.89 -7.28
CA LEU A 232 -2.69 1.30 -7.55
C LEU A 232 -1.57 2.35 -7.47
N LEU A 233 -1.80 3.52 -8.07
CA LEU A 233 -0.85 4.63 -8.09
C LEU A 233 -0.73 5.38 -6.76
N LYS A 234 -1.77 5.38 -5.92
CA LYS A 234 -1.69 6.07 -4.63
C LYS A 234 -0.85 5.31 -3.61
N ASP A 235 -1.13 4.03 -3.29
CA ASP A 235 -0.66 3.56 -1.97
C ASP A 235 -0.36 2.06 -1.75
N PHE A 236 -0.48 1.17 -2.74
CA PHE A 236 -0.40 -0.29 -2.48
C PHE A 236 0.91 -0.99 -2.80
N GLU A 237 1.81 -0.40 -3.59
CA GLU A 237 3.10 -1.02 -3.88
C GLU A 237 3.99 -1.10 -2.63
N SER A 238 3.92 -0.09 -1.75
CA SER A 238 4.66 -0.06 -0.48
C SER A 238 4.30 -1.22 0.45
N ILE A 239 3.02 -1.60 0.46
CA ILE A 239 2.50 -2.74 1.22
C ILE A 239 3.18 -4.03 0.74
N LEU A 240 3.52 -4.18 -0.54
CA LEU A 240 4.12 -5.40 -1.10
C LEU A 240 5.66 -5.41 -1.08
N THR A 241 6.30 -4.35 -0.60
CA THR A 241 7.77 -4.27 -0.50
C THR A 241 8.31 -4.82 0.83
N VAL A 242 9.64 -4.82 1.00
CA VAL A 242 10.36 -5.23 2.22
C VAL A 242 9.92 -4.46 3.48
N ASN A 243 9.25 -3.31 3.30
CA ASN A 243 8.65 -2.50 4.36
C ASN A 243 7.15 -2.81 4.57
N HIS A 244 6.72 -4.06 4.34
CA HIS A 244 5.33 -4.45 4.51
C HIS A 244 4.87 -4.15 5.97
N PRO A 245 3.74 -3.45 6.17
CA PRO A 245 3.20 -3.15 7.50
C PRO A 245 2.99 -4.42 8.38
N TYR A 246 2.53 -5.52 7.79
CA TYR A 246 2.46 -6.87 8.40
C TYR A 246 3.76 -7.43 9.00
N ARG A 247 4.95 -6.95 8.61
CA ARG A 247 6.23 -7.46 9.14
C ARG A 247 6.31 -7.42 10.66
N PHE A 248 5.69 -6.42 11.29
CA PHE A 248 5.72 -6.24 12.74
C PHE A 248 4.54 -6.88 13.47
N ARG A 249 3.66 -7.61 12.77
CA ARG A 249 2.49 -8.25 13.38
C ARG A 249 2.86 -9.09 14.58
N ASP A 250 3.73 -10.08 14.36
CA ASP A 250 4.09 -11.05 15.39
C ASP A 250 4.78 -10.35 16.57
N ALA A 251 5.67 -9.40 16.28
CA ALA A 251 6.33 -8.60 17.29
C ALA A 251 5.32 -7.78 18.15
N ILE A 252 4.32 -7.16 17.54
CA ILE A 252 3.29 -6.37 18.23
C ILE A 252 2.40 -7.27 19.10
N VAL A 253 1.96 -8.41 18.55
CA VAL A 253 1.14 -9.40 19.29
C VAL A 253 1.93 -9.95 20.47
N ASP A 254 3.19 -10.33 20.27
CA ASP A 254 4.06 -10.85 21.32
C ASP A 254 4.39 -9.79 22.39
N LEU A 255 4.57 -8.53 22.00
CA LEU A 255 4.75 -7.42 22.93
C LEU A 255 3.49 -7.19 23.77
N ALA A 256 2.31 -7.13 23.15
CA ALA A 256 1.04 -6.95 23.86
C ALA A 256 0.79 -8.07 24.88
N ARG A 257 1.04 -9.33 24.48
CA ARG A 257 0.96 -10.50 25.36
C ARG A 257 1.96 -10.42 26.51
N ARG A 258 3.24 -10.12 26.22
CA ARG A 258 4.28 -9.99 27.26
C ARG A 258 3.93 -8.92 28.29
N ILE A 259 3.46 -7.76 27.84
CA ILE A 259 3.02 -6.68 28.73
C ILE A 259 1.84 -7.15 29.60
N SER A 260 0.85 -7.80 29.00
CA SER A 260 -0.33 -8.31 29.72
C SER A 260 0.02 -9.36 30.79
N TYR A 261 0.99 -10.23 30.50
CA TYR A 261 1.43 -11.28 31.43
C TYR A 261 2.46 -10.82 32.47
N THR A 262 3.00 -9.60 32.37
CA THR A 262 3.98 -9.07 33.32
C THR A 262 3.26 -8.29 34.44
N PRO A 263 3.13 -8.84 35.66
CA PRO A 263 2.32 -8.22 36.71
C PRO A 263 2.82 -6.84 37.12
N GLU A 264 4.14 -6.64 37.12
CA GLU A 264 4.78 -5.38 37.54
C GLU A 264 4.49 -4.25 36.57
N THR A 265 4.56 -4.52 35.26
CA THR A 265 4.22 -3.55 34.22
C THR A 265 2.73 -3.24 34.22
N MET A 266 1.87 -4.25 34.41
CA MET A 266 0.42 -4.05 34.54
C MET A 266 0.03 -3.21 35.76
N GLN A 267 0.77 -3.31 36.86
CA GLN A 267 0.54 -2.47 38.02
C GLN A 267 0.85 -1.00 37.73
N VAL A 268 1.97 -0.71 37.06
CA VAL A 268 2.32 0.66 36.64
C VAL A 268 1.28 1.22 35.67
N LEU A 269 0.78 0.40 34.73
CA LEU A 269 -0.30 0.80 33.82
C LEU A 269 -1.58 1.17 34.58
N ALA A 270 -1.97 0.37 35.56
CA ALA A 270 -3.17 0.62 36.35
C ALA A 270 -3.07 1.95 37.14
N GLU A 271 -1.92 2.18 37.81
CA GLU A 271 -1.65 3.42 38.55
C GLU A 271 -1.77 4.67 37.66
N GLU A 272 -1.17 4.63 36.46
CA GLU A 272 -1.16 5.77 35.53
C GLU A 272 -2.51 5.99 34.84
N TYR A 273 -3.29 4.94 34.60
CA TYR A 273 -4.65 5.04 34.06
C TYR A 273 -5.59 5.71 35.06
N THR A 274 -5.45 5.40 36.36
CA THR A 274 -6.18 6.09 37.43
C THR A 274 -5.69 7.53 37.59
N ALA A 275 -4.37 7.76 37.58
CA ALA A 275 -3.78 9.11 37.68
C ALA A 275 -4.24 10.05 36.54
N SER A 276 -4.43 9.50 35.35
CA SER A 276 -4.91 10.23 34.16
C SER A 276 -6.43 10.35 34.08
N SER A 277 -7.17 9.98 35.14
CA SER A 277 -8.63 9.98 35.19
C SER A 277 -9.31 9.14 34.10
N MET A 278 -8.62 8.13 33.58
CA MET A 278 -9.17 7.19 32.59
C MET A 278 -9.91 6.02 33.24
N ALA A 279 -9.64 5.76 34.52
CA ALA A 279 -10.30 4.76 35.35
C ALA A 279 -10.63 5.35 36.74
N ALA A 280 -11.67 4.82 37.38
CA ALA A 280 -12.14 5.28 38.69
C ALA A 280 -11.30 4.73 39.85
N ASP A 281 -10.82 3.49 39.71
CA ASP A 281 -9.99 2.79 40.70
C ASP A 281 -8.83 2.05 40.00
N ILE A 282 -7.86 1.56 40.78
CA ILE A 282 -6.69 0.81 40.29
C ILE A 282 -7.13 -0.50 39.61
N GLU A 283 -8.13 -1.20 40.16
CA GLU A 283 -8.64 -2.44 39.55
C GLU A 283 -9.32 -2.16 38.21
N ASP A 284 -10.10 -1.08 38.12
CA ASP A 284 -10.68 -0.62 36.85
C ASP A 284 -9.60 -0.20 35.86
N GLY A 285 -8.53 0.44 36.33
CA GLY A 285 -7.37 0.81 35.50
C GLY A 285 -6.66 -0.41 34.93
N ARG A 286 -6.51 -1.46 35.75
CA ARG A 286 -5.94 -2.75 35.32
C ARG A 286 -6.80 -3.43 34.27
N MET A 287 -8.13 -3.49 34.47
CA MET A 287 -9.06 -4.04 33.48
C MET A 287 -9.02 -3.23 32.18
N ALA A 288 -9.05 -1.90 32.25
CA ALA A 288 -9.01 -1.04 31.07
C ALA A 288 -7.72 -1.21 30.26
N ALA A 289 -6.56 -1.33 30.93
CA ALA A 289 -5.28 -1.60 30.27
C ALA A 289 -5.24 -3.00 29.64
N ALA A 290 -5.80 -4.02 30.32
CA ALA A 290 -5.90 -5.36 29.78
C ALA A 290 -6.80 -5.41 28.53
N ASP A 291 -7.95 -4.72 28.57
CA ASP A 291 -8.86 -4.58 27.43
C ASP A 291 -8.18 -3.88 26.24
N ASP A 292 -7.36 -2.86 26.50
CA ASP A 292 -6.61 -2.18 25.45
C ASP A 292 -5.60 -3.10 24.76
N LEU A 293 -4.85 -3.88 25.53
CA LEU A 293 -3.87 -4.84 25.00
C LEU A 293 -4.55 -5.98 24.23
N LEU A 294 -5.65 -6.52 24.75
CA LEU A 294 -6.45 -7.54 24.08
C LEU A 294 -7.07 -7.02 22.77
N ALA A 295 -7.53 -5.77 22.75
CA ALA A 295 -8.04 -5.15 21.53
C ALA A 295 -6.94 -5.02 20.47
N ILE A 296 -5.74 -4.58 20.85
CA ILE A 296 -4.58 -4.50 19.95
C ILE A 296 -4.24 -5.89 19.40
N GLU A 297 -4.14 -6.91 20.27
CA GLU A 297 -3.88 -8.29 19.86
C GLU A 297 -4.91 -8.78 18.83
N SER A 298 -6.20 -8.66 19.14
CA SER A 298 -7.30 -9.10 18.26
C SER A 298 -7.30 -8.38 16.90
N ILE A 299 -7.01 -7.08 16.90
CA ILE A 299 -6.89 -6.28 15.68
C ILE A 299 -5.76 -6.81 14.80
N PHE A 300 -4.56 -7.00 15.35
CA PHE A 300 -3.39 -7.47 14.59
C PHE A 300 -3.48 -8.95 14.20
N ASP A 301 -4.27 -9.75 14.90
CA ASP A 301 -4.59 -11.11 14.48
C ASP A 301 -5.48 -11.12 13.22
N GLN A 302 -6.52 -10.27 13.19
CA GLN A 302 -7.48 -10.17 12.07
C GLN A 302 -6.94 -9.39 10.85
N ILE A 303 -5.94 -8.53 11.03
CA ILE A 303 -5.34 -7.72 9.95
C ILE A 303 -4.79 -8.61 8.83
N GLY A 304 -4.25 -9.79 9.14
CA GLY A 304 -3.77 -10.74 8.13
C GLY A 304 -4.87 -11.14 7.14
N GLU A 305 -6.04 -11.52 7.65
CA GLU A 305 -7.18 -11.90 6.81
C GLU A 305 -7.66 -10.72 5.95
N MET A 306 -7.61 -9.49 6.46
CA MET A 306 -7.97 -8.31 5.68
C MET A 306 -7.01 -8.09 4.50
N PHE A 307 -5.70 -8.26 4.70
CA PHE A 307 -4.72 -8.19 3.61
C PHE A 307 -4.93 -9.30 2.58
N ASP A 308 -5.13 -10.56 3.02
CA ASP A 308 -5.39 -11.69 2.13
C ASP A 308 -6.65 -11.46 1.27
N ARG A 309 -7.71 -10.92 1.89
CA ARG A 309 -8.94 -10.55 1.18
C ARG A 309 -8.68 -9.46 0.14
N ILE A 310 -7.91 -8.41 0.47
CA ILE A 310 -7.54 -7.35 -0.48
C ILE A 310 -6.76 -7.95 -1.65
N GLU A 311 -5.76 -8.79 -1.39
CA GLU A 311 -4.94 -9.39 -2.43
C GLU A 311 -5.75 -10.33 -3.33
N ALA A 312 -6.62 -11.16 -2.75
CA ALA A 312 -7.53 -12.02 -3.50
C ALA A 312 -8.46 -11.20 -4.41
N PHE A 313 -9.02 -10.10 -3.90
CA PHE A 313 -9.86 -9.19 -4.68
C PHE A 313 -9.08 -8.56 -5.86
N ARG A 314 -7.86 -8.10 -5.61
CA ARG A 314 -6.97 -7.57 -6.67
C ARG A 314 -6.73 -8.62 -7.75
N ARG A 315 -6.29 -9.82 -7.37
CA ARG A 315 -5.99 -10.91 -8.32
C ARG A 315 -7.21 -11.27 -9.16
N GLN A 316 -8.40 -11.28 -8.55
CA GLN A 316 -9.66 -11.53 -9.26
C GLN A 316 -10.00 -10.42 -10.26
N LEU A 317 -9.84 -9.15 -9.87
CA LEU A 317 -10.12 -8.01 -10.74
C LEU A 317 -9.15 -8.00 -11.94
N GLU A 318 -7.86 -8.19 -11.67
CA GLU A 318 -6.82 -8.24 -12.70
C GLU A 318 -7.04 -9.41 -13.68
N ALA A 319 -7.32 -10.61 -13.16
CA ALA A 319 -7.63 -11.77 -13.99
C ALA A 319 -8.87 -11.51 -14.86
N ARG A 320 -9.88 -10.81 -14.33
CA ARG A 320 -11.10 -10.48 -15.08
C ARG A 320 -10.86 -9.47 -16.18
N VAL A 321 -10.07 -8.43 -15.92
CA VAL A 321 -9.67 -7.43 -16.92
C VAL A 321 -8.84 -8.07 -18.01
N ARG A 322 -7.82 -8.84 -17.65
CA ARG A 322 -7.00 -9.61 -18.59
C ARG A 322 -7.85 -10.53 -19.46
N ASN A 323 -8.80 -11.24 -18.88
CA ASN A 323 -9.75 -12.04 -19.65
C ASN A 323 -10.60 -11.19 -20.58
N THR A 324 -11.11 -10.05 -20.11
CA THR A 324 -11.92 -9.12 -20.92
C THR A 324 -11.12 -8.61 -22.13
N ILE A 325 -9.87 -8.20 -21.93
CA ILE A 325 -8.95 -7.78 -23.02
C ILE A 325 -8.75 -8.93 -24.01
N LYS A 326 -8.40 -10.13 -23.50
CA LYS A 326 -8.19 -11.33 -24.32
C LYS A 326 -9.41 -11.67 -25.19
N TYR A 327 -10.62 -11.49 -24.67
CA TYR A 327 -11.85 -11.74 -25.42
C TYR A 327 -12.24 -10.59 -26.35
N ALA A 328 -11.90 -9.34 -26.02
CA ALA A 328 -12.11 -8.20 -26.90
C ALA A 328 -11.19 -8.24 -28.11
N GLU A 329 -9.90 -8.54 -27.89
CA GLU A 329 -8.91 -8.75 -28.94
C GLU A 329 -9.32 -9.89 -29.88
N ARG A 330 -9.89 -10.97 -29.33
CA ARG A 330 -10.46 -12.08 -30.12
C ARG A 330 -11.80 -11.76 -30.77
N GLY A 331 -12.58 -10.84 -30.21
CA GLY A 331 -13.88 -10.43 -30.74
C GLY A 331 -13.77 -9.81 -32.13
N GLY A 332 -12.69 -9.08 -32.40
CA GLY A 332 -12.38 -8.52 -33.72
C GLY A 332 -11.99 -9.57 -34.77
N GLN A 333 -11.31 -10.65 -34.39
CA GLN A 333 -10.91 -11.75 -35.29
C GLN A 333 -11.87 -12.95 -35.26
N GLY A 334 -12.97 -12.85 -34.53
CA GLY A 334 -13.94 -13.93 -34.30
C GLY A 334 -14.99 -14.08 -35.41
N LEU A 335 -16.03 -14.85 -35.11
CA LEU A 335 -17.18 -15.05 -36.01
C LEU A 335 -17.90 -13.74 -36.36
N VAL A 336 -17.94 -12.79 -35.42
CA VAL A 336 -18.64 -11.51 -35.59
C VAL A 336 -17.97 -10.64 -36.65
N GLY A 337 -16.64 -10.48 -36.61
CA GLY A 337 -15.91 -9.75 -37.65
C GLY A 337 -16.09 -10.39 -39.04
N ARG A 338 -15.96 -11.72 -39.12
CA ARG A 338 -16.19 -12.47 -40.36
C ARG A 338 -17.63 -12.36 -40.89
N ALA A 339 -18.63 -12.38 -39.99
CA ALA A 339 -20.03 -12.20 -40.35
C ALA A 339 -20.33 -10.76 -40.80
N SER A 340 -19.76 -9.75 -40.14
CA SER A 340 -19.89 -8.35 -40.54
C SER A 340 -19.26 -8.08 -41.91
N ASP A 341 -18.09 -8.64 -42.20
CA ASP A 341 -17.46 -8.55 -43.52
C ASP A 341 -18.33 -9.22 -44.60
N LEU A 342 -18.94 -10.36 -44.28
CA LEU A 342 -19.85 -11.05 -45.19
C LEU A 342 -21.11 -10.22 -45.47
N VAL A 343 -21.72 -9.65 -44.44
CA VAL A 343 -22.89 -8.78 -44.58
C VAL A 343 -22.54 -7.55 -45.43
N ARG A 344 -21.33 -6.99 -45.26
CA ARG A 344 -20.86 -5.85 -46.05
C ARG A 344 -20.66 -6.21 -47.52
N ARG A 345 -20.11 -7.40 -47.81
CA ARG A 345 -19.94 -7.91 -49.18
C ARG A 345 -21.29 -8.22 -49.84
N LEU A 346 -22.24 -8.77 -49.08
CA LEU A 346 -23.61 -9.00 -49.55
C LEU A 346 -24.33 -7.69 -49.84
N ASP A 347 -24.20 -6.69 -48.95
CA ASP A 347 -24.79 -5.36 -49.15
C ASP A 347 -24.23 -4.67 -50.41
N ALA A 348 -22.93 -4.78 -50.66
CA ALA A 348 -22.32 -4.27 -51.89
C ALA A 348 -22.90 -4.93 -53.15
N LEU A 349 -23.06 -6.27 -53.14
CA LEU A 349 -23.68 -7.00 -54.25
C LEU A 349 -25.15 -6.65 -54.45
N LEU A 350 -25.90 -6.41 -53.38
CA LEU A 350 -27.31 -6.00 -53.48
C LEU A 350 -27.47 -4.59 -54.09
N ARG A 351 -26.48 -3.71 -53.93
CA ARG A 351 -26.47 -2.37 -54.55
C ARG A 351 -26.24 -2.43 -56.06
N ASP A 352 -25.45 -3.38 -56.54
CA ASP A 352 -25.12 -3.54 -57.96
C ASP A 352 -26.22 -4.24 -58.78
N GLY A 353 -27.29 -4.70 -58.12
CA GLY A 353 -28.51 -5.20 -58.75
C GLY A 353 -28.89 -6.63 -58.36
N ARG A 354 -29.84 -7.22 -59.08
CA ARG A 354 -30.28 -8.61 -58.82
C ARG A 354 -29.40 -9.61 -59.53
N HIS A 355 -28.44 -10.16 -58.82
CA HIS A 355 -27.59 -11.26 -59.30
C HIS A 355 -28.27 -12.61 -59.06
N HIS A 356 -28.61 -13.33 -60.12
CA HIS A 356 -29.28 -14.64 -60.02
C HIS A 356 -28.35 -15.74 -59.48
N ASN A 357 -27.03 -15.62 -59.68
CA ASN A 357 -26.00 -16.56 -59.21
C ASN A 357 -24.76 -15.80 -58.72
N ALA A 358 -24.86 -15.06 -57.61
CA ALA A 358 -23.70 -14.43 -57.00
C ALA A 358 -22.92 -15.44 -56.15
N ILE A 359 -21.62 -15.56 -56.38
CA ILE A 359 -20.69 -16.36 -55.57
C ILE A 359 -19.91 -15.38 -54.70
N ILE A 360 -20.08 -15.48 -53.38
CA ILE A 360 -19.33 -14.70 -52.41
C ILE A 360 -18.22 -15.60 -51.88
N GLU A 361 -16.96 -15.19 -52.04
CA GLU A 361 -15.84 -15.86 -51.38
C GLU A 361 -16.03 -15.80 -49.86
N TRP A 362 -16.11 -16.98 -49.27
CA TRP A 362 -16.48 -17.19 -47.89
C TRP A 362 -15.30 -17.81 -47.13
N SER A 363 -14.93 -17.25 -45.96
CA SER A 363 -13.77 -17.66 -45.15
C SER A 363 -14.10 -18.48 -43.89
N ILE A 364 -15.34 -18.94 -43.74
CA ILE A 364 -15.72 -20.05 -42.83
C ILE A 364 -15.87 -21.30 -43.69
N GLU A 365 -14.93 -22.23 -43.56
CA GLU A 365 -15.07 -23.56 -44.13
C GLU A 365 -16.37 -24.18 -43.61
N PRO A 366 -17.25 -24.74 -44.47
CA PRO A 366 -18.45 -25.41 -44.00
C PRO A 366 -18.01 -26.52 -43.06
N LEU A 367 -18.42 -26.45 -41.79
CA LEU A 367 -18.13 -27.45 -40.79
C LEU A 367 -18.82 -28.76 -41.21
N ARG A 368 -18.14 -29.55 -42.04
CA ARG A 368 -18.52 -30.93 -42.27
C ARG A 368 -18.11 -31.65 -41.00
N SER A 369 -19.07 -31.83 -40.09
CA SER A 369 -18.92 -32.83 -39.05
C SER A 369 -18.61 -34.14 -39.78
N PRO A 370 -17.45 -34.78 -39.59
CA PRO A 370 -17.23 -36.10 -40.13
C PRO A 370 -18.16 -37.02 -39.33
N TRP A 371 -19.21 -37.56 -39.93
CA TRP A 371 -20.05 -38.51 -39.21
C TRP A 371 -19.27 -39.81 -39.14
N SER A 372 -18.85 -40.18 -37.94
CA SER A 372 -18.15 -41.41 -37.62
C SER A 372 -18.91 -42.10 -36.50
N GLU A 373 -18.93 -43.44 -36.49
CA GLU A 373 -19.46 -44.20 -35.35
C GLU A 373 -18.77 -43.80 -34.03
N HIS A 374 -17.51 -43.33 -34.10
CA HIS A 374 -16.76 -42.81 -32.95
C HIS A 374 -17.23 -41.44 -32.43
N HIS A 375 -18.09 -40.73 -33.19
CA HIS A 375 -18.68 -39.45 -32.77
C HIS A 375 -20.09 -39.61 -32.20
N GLN A 376 -20.65 -40.82 -32.18
CA GLN A 376 -21.87 -41.09 -31.44
C GLN A 376 -21.59 -41.03 -29.94
N ALA A 377 -22.53 -40.47 -29.17
CA ALA A 377 -22.42 -40.50 -27.72
C ALA A 377 -22.37 -41.97 -27.26
N PRO A 378 -21.28 -42.42 -26.60
CA PRO A 378 -21.20 -43.80 -26.16
C PRO A 378 -22.33 -44.06 -25.16
N ALA A 379 -22.98 -45.23 -25.27
CA ALA A 379 -23.97 -45.66 -24.29
C ALA A 379 -23.34 -45.57 -22.89
N ARG A 380 -24.07 -44.98 -21.93
CA ARG A 380 -23.61 -44.76 -20.56
C ARG A 380 -23.16 -46.11 -19.96
N GLN A 381 -21.86 -46.35 -19.91
CA GLN A 381 -21.34 -47.56 -19.30
C GLN A 381 -21.52 -47.46 -17.77
N PRO A 382 -21.93 -48.55 -17.10
CA PRO A 382 -21.99 -48.58 -15.65
C PRO A 382 -20.59 -48.28 -15.10
N ARG A 383 -20.52 -47.36 -14.13
CA ARG A 383 -19.24 -46.92 -13.52
C ARG A 383 -18.54 -48.15 -12.95
N ARG A 384 -17.39 -48.51 -13.53
CA ARG A 384 -16.50 -49.50 -12.93
C ARG A 384 -15.89 -48.90 -11.65
N PRO A 385 -15.81 -49.66 -10.55
CA PRO A 385 -15.13 -49.20 -9.34
C PRO A 385 -13.67 -48.86 -9.66
N VAL A 386 -13.18 -47.76 -9.07
CA VAL A 386 -11.81 -47.28 -9.30
C VAL A 386 -10.85 -48.19 -8.56
N GLU A 387 -10.08 -48.97 -9.30
CA GLU A 387 -8.94 -49.73 -8.75
C GLU A 387 -7.74 -48.78 -8.62
N ALA A 388 -7.16 -48.72 -7.43
CA ALA A 388 -5.96 -47.93 -7.18
C ALA A 388 -4.82 -48.47 -8.05
N ARG A 389 -4.35 -47.65 -8.98
CA ARG A 389 -3.21 -47.95 -9.83
C ARG A 389 -2.06 -47.06 -9.39
N GLU A 390 -0.90 -47.64 -9.16
CA GLU A 390 0.30 -46.87 -8.83
C GLU A 390 0.59 -45.89 -9.98
N LEU A 391 0.64 -44.60 -9.65
CA LEU A 391 1.00 -43.55 -10.60
C LEU A 391 2.44 -43.78 -11.03
N ALA A 392 2.64 -44.13 -12.31
CA ALA A 392 3.97 -44.13 -12.88
C ALA A 392 4.52 -42.70 -12.89
N GLU A 393 5.74 -42.53 -12.39
CA GLU A 393 6.42 -41.24 -12.45
C GLU A 393 6.59 -40.82 -13.91
N PRO A 394 6.27 -39.56 -14.26
CA PRO A 394 6.47 -39.08 -15.61
C PRO A 394 7.95 -39.18 -16.00
N PRO A 395 8.26 -39.53 -17.27
CA PRO A 395 9.64 -39.63 -17.73
C PRO A 395 10.35 -38.28 -17.55
N SER A 396 11.39 -38.25 -16.71
CA SER A 396 12.15 -37.04 -16.41
C SER A 396 12.99 -36.60 -17.62
N ASP A 397 12.92 -35.31 -17.95
CA ASP A 397 13.71 -34.69 -19.01
C ASP A 397 15.17 -34.53 -18.55
N PRO A 398 16.16 -35.13 -19.26
CA PRO A 398 17.56 -35.06 -18.86
C PRO A 398 18.12 -33.63 -18.82
N LEU A 399 17.60 -32.72 -19.66
CA LEU A 399 18.01 -31.31 -19.64
C LEU A 399 17.47 -30.58 -18.41
N TYR A 400 16.26 -30.93 -17.99
CA TYR A 400 15.65 -30.38 -16.79
C TYR A 400 16.43 -30.78 -15.53
N GLU A 401 16.83 -32.06 -15.42
CA GLU A 401 17.65 -32.54 -14.31
C GLU A 401 19.04 -31.90 -14.29
N LEU A 402 19.67 -31.74 -15.45
CA LEU A 402 20.97 -31.03 -15.53
C LEU A 402 20.83 -29.58 -15.07
N ARG A 403 19.79 -28.86 -15.52
CA ARG A 403 19.53 -27.48 -15.11
C ARG A 403 19.25 -27.38 -13.61
N LYS A 404 18.51 -28.34 -13.05
CA LYS A 404 18.24 -28.43 -11.61
C LYS A 404 19.54 -28.63 -10.82
N LYS A 405 20.44 -29.51 -11.28
CA LYS A 405 21.77 -29.73 -10.67
C LYS A 405 22.63 -28.46 -10.71
N LEU A 406 22.79 -27.83 -11.87
CA LEU A 406 23.58 -26.60 -12.02
C LEU A 406 23.04 -25.46 -11.15
N ARG A 407 21.70 -25.36 -11.00
CA ARG A 407 21.07 -24.36 -10.13
C ARG A 407 21.39 -24.62 -8.65
N LEU A 408 21.38 -25.88 -8.22
CA LEU A 408 21.76 -26.26 -6.86
C LEU A 408 23.25 -25.98 -6.59
N GLU A 409 24.12 -26.29 -7.54
CA GLU A 409 25.56 -26.00 -7.46
C GLU A 409 25.83 -24.49 -7.36
N TYR A 410 25.14 -23.68 -8.18
CA TYR A 410 25.25 -22.22 -8.12
C TYR A 410 24.79 -21.64 -6.78
N ILE A 411 23.65 -22.11 -6.25
CA ILE A 411 23.14 -21.66 -4.94
C ILE A 411 24.11 -22.06 -3.83
N ALA A 412 24.65 -23.28 -3.87
CA ALA A 412 25.64 -23.75 -2.91
C ALA A 412 26.94 -22.94 -2.98
N ARG A 413 27.33 -22.47 -4.17
CA ARG A 413 28.52 -21.65 -4.37
C ARG A 413 28.37 -20.26 -3.77
N ILE A 414 27.24 -19.58 -3.98
CA ILE A 414 26.98 -18.22 -3.45
C ILE A 414 26.94 -18.17 -1.92
N ALA A 415 26.39 -19.22 -1.30
CA ALA A 415 26.23 -19.31 0.15
C ALA A 415 27.08 -20.47 0.70
N PRO A 416 28.41 -20.26 0.89
CA PRO A 416 29.30 -21.30 1.36
C PRO A 416 28.86 -21.81 2.74
N ARG A 417 28.98 -23.12 2.96
CA ARG A 417 28.60 -23.73 4.24
C ARG A 417 29.66 -23.39 5.30
N PRO A 418 29.33 -23.44 6.61
CA PRO A 418 30.31 -23.23 7.68
C PRO A 418 31.55 -24.14 7.58
N GLU A 419 31.40 -25.34 7.00
CA GLU A 419 32.50 -26.28 6.74
C GLU A 419 33.49 -25.79 5.69
N ASP A 420 33.01 -25.09 4.65
CA ASP A 420 33.83 -24.54 3.58
C ASP A 420 34.63 -23.34 4.10
N VAL A 421 33.98 -22.49 4.91
CA VAL A 421 34.65 -21.40 5.63
C VAL A 421 35.75 -21.94 6.55
N ARG A 422 35.48 -23.03 7.28
CA ARG A 422 36.48 -23.69 8.12
C ARG A 422 37.68 -24.18 7.29
N ARG A 423 37.44 -24.87 6.16
CA ARG A 423 38.53 -25.35 5.28
C ARG A 423 39.39 -24.21 4.76
N PHE A 424 38.78 -23.10 4.36
CA PHE A 424 39.50 -21.90 3.94
C PHE A 424 40.40 -21.36 5.08
N LEU A 425 39.86 -21.21 6.29
CA LEU A 425 40.63 -20.73 7.45
C LEU A 425 41.73 -21.72 7.87
N GLU A 426 41.53 -23.04 7.69
CA GLU A 426 42.54 -24.07 7.96
C GLU A 426 43.73 -24.00 7.00
N GLY A 427 43.48 -23.63 5.74
CA GLY A 427 44.53 -23.40 4.74
C GLY A 427 45.31 -22.10 4.97
N GLN A 428 44.64 -21.07 5.47
CA GLN A 428 45.25 -19.75 5.69
C GLN A 428 45.92 -19.59 7.06
N VAL A 429 45.48 -20.30 8.11
CA VAL A 429 46.01 -20.13 9.48
C VAL A 429 46.59 -21.44 9.99
N PRO A 430 47.93 -21.53 10.19
CA PRO A 430 48.55 -22.69 10.79
C PRO A 430 48.00 -23.01 12.20
N PRO A 431 48.09 -24.26 12.66
CA PRO A 431 47.71 -24.62 14.02
C PRO A 431 48.42 -23.75 15.07
N PHE A 432 47.68 -23.29 16.09
CA PHE A 432 48.16 -22.39 17.16
C PHE A 432 48.65 -21.01 16.70
N ALA A 433 48.42 -20.64 15.44
CA ALA A 433 48.79 -19.33 14.92
C ALA A 433 47.63 -18.34 15.00
N THR A 434 48.01 -17.07 14.98
CA THR A 434 47.11 -15.94 14.77
C THR A 434 47.48 -15.28 13.45
N ARG A 435 46.50 -15.06 12.57
CA ARG A 435 46.70 -14.34 11.30
C ARG A 435 45.68 -13.22 11.21
N GLU A 436 46.14 -12.05 10.80
CA GLU A 436 45.25 -10.94 10.49
C GLU A 436 44.67 -11.11 9.08
N ALA A 437 43.43 -10.68 8.89
CA ALA A 437 42.73 -10.77 7.61
C ALA A 437 43.46 -10.01 6.50
N ARG A 438 44.14 -8.89 6.81
CA ARG A 438 44.97 -8.15 5.84
C ARG A 438 46.07 -8.97 5.16
N PHE A 439 46.49 -10.08 5.77
CA PHE A 439 47.52 -10.96 5.22
C PHE A 439 46.93 -12.24 4.63
N MET A 440 45.61 -12.42 4.57
CA MET A 440 45.00 -13.59 3.95
C MET A 440 44.98 -13.43 2.43
N GLU A 441 45.32 -14.49 1.72
CA GLU A 441 45.34 -14.49 0.25
C GLU A 441 43.99 -15.01 -0.28
N ILE A 442 43.47 -14.34 -1.31
CA ILE A 442 42.19 -14.66 -1.95
C ILE A 442 42.49 -14.89 -3.44
N ASP A 443 42.57 -16.15 -3.85
CA ASP A 443 42.94 -16.53 -5.21
C ASP A 443 41.72 -16.91 -6.07
N THR A 444 40.70 -17.51 -5.45
CA THR A 444 39.50 -17.99 -6.15
C THR A 444 38.23 -17.30 -5.68
N VAL A 445 37.18 -17.38 -6.52
CA VAL A 445 35.83 -16.90 -6.16
C VAL A 445 35.30 -17.60 -4.90
N ASP A 446 35.67 -18.86 -4.68
CA ASP A 446 35.20 -19.64 -3.54
C ASP A 446 35.91 -19.20 -2.26
N ASP A 447 37.20 -18.86 -2.35
CA ASP A 447 37.96 -18.23 -1.26
C ASP A 447 37.38 -16.86 -0.90
N PHE A 448 37.00 -16.06 -1.91
CA PHE A 448 36.36 -14.76 -1.68
C PHE A 448 35.05 -14.91 -0.91
N LEU A 449 34.19 -15.86 -1.31
CA LEU A 449 32.90 -16.09 -0.65
C LEU A 449 33.10 -16.64 0.77
N ALA A 450 34.07 -17.53 0.98
CA ALA A 450 34.45 -18.02 2.30
C ALA A 450 34.99 -16.89 3.19
N PHE A 451 35.82 -16.00 2.64
CA PHE A 451 36.37 -14.83 3.32
C PHE A 451 35.27 -13.82 3.70
N ASP A 452 34.33 -13.52 2.81
CA ASP A 452 33.22 -12.61 3.12
C ASP A 452 32.31 -13.19 4.21
N CYS A 453 32.07 -14.51 4.22
CA CYS A 453 31.37 -15.17 5.31
C CYS A 453 32.14 -15.10 6.64
N ALA A 454 33.45 -15.36 6.64
CA ALA A 454 34.29 -15.23 7.84
C ALA A 454 34.30 -13.79 8.37
N ARG A 455 34.36 -12.80 7.48
CA ARG A 455 34.25 -11.37 7.82
C ARG A 455 32.91 -11.05 8.47
N ARG A 456 31.81 -11.56 7.92
CA ARG A 456 30.48 -11.39 8.52
C ARG A 456 30.42 -11.99 9.92
N TYR A 457 30.96 -13.19 10.12
CA TYR A 457 31.03 -13.81 11.46
C TYR A 457 31.83 -12.96 12.45
N ALA A 458 32.97 -12.41 12.02
CA ALA A 458 33.78 -11.51 12.85
C ALA A 458 33.05 -10.20 13.20
N LEU A 459 32.24 -9.65 12.28
CA LEU A 459 31.51 -8.40 12.49
C LEU A 459 30.24 -8.57 13.33
N THR A 460 29.49 -9.66 13.13
CA THR A 460 28.24 -9.91 13.86
C THR A 460 28.46 -10.61 15.20
N GLY A 461 29.58 -11.31 15.37
CA GLY A 461 29.84 -12.17 16.52
C GLY A 461 29.06 -13.50 16.49
N GLU A 462 28.31 -13.78 15.42
CA GLU A 462 27.52 -15.00 15.25
C GLU A 462 28.35 -16.07 14.53
N ILE A 463 29.30 -16.67 15.26
CA ILE A 463 30.19 -17.69 14.70
C ILE A 463 29.50 -19.07 14.78
N PRO A 464 29.28 -19.78 13.65
CA PRO A 464 28.72 -21.13 13.68
C PRO A 464 29.59 -22.11 14.49
N VAL A 465 28.96 -23.05 15.19
CA VAL A 465 29.62 -24.03 16.08
C VAL A 465 30.78 -24.77 15.39
N GLN A 466 30.63 -25.09 14.10
CA GLN A 466 31.64 -25.79 13.30
C GLN A 466 32.93 -24.98 13.12
N VAL A 467 32.82 -23.65 13.08
CA VAL A 467 33.95 -22.72 12.96
C VAL A 467 34.48 -22.36 14.35
N ALA A 468 33.57 -22.05 15.30
CA ALA A 468 33.91 -21.73 16.69
C ALA A 468 34.67 -22.85 17.42
N ALA A 469 34.47 -24.12 17.00
CA ALA A 469 35.19 -25.27 17.54
C ALA A 469 36.72 -25.25 17.31
N GLY A 470 37.22 -24.43 16.38
CA GLY A 470 38.65 -24.36 16.06
C GLY A 470 39.18 -22.95 15.85
N PHE A 471 38.31 -21.96 15.63
CA PHE A 471 38.68 -20.59 15.27
C PHE A 471 37.94 -19.57 16.12
N ASP A 472 38.67 -18.54 16.52
CA ASP A 472 38.14 -17.35 17.18
C ASP A 472 38.38 -16.15 16.25
N LEU A 473 37.32 -15.37 16.02
CA LEU A 473 37.27 -14.29 15.02
C LEU A 473 36.95 -12.96 15.73
N GLU A 474 37.95 -12.09 15.83
CA GLU A 474 37.80 -10.78 16.50
C GLU A 474 37.88 -9.63 15.46
N PRO A 475 36.91 -8.70 15.41
CA PRO A 475 37.03 -7.53 14.55
C PRO A 475 38.11 -6.56 15.07
N ARG A 476 38.95 -6.02 14.17
CA ARG A 476 40.01 -5.03 14.48
C ARG A 476 39.94 -3.86 13.52
N PRO A 477 38.90 -3.00 13.62
CA PRO A 477 38.69 -1.90 12.68
C PRO A 477 39.79 -0.83 12.74
N ASP A 478 40.52 -0.73 13.87
CA ASP A 478 41.58 0.27 14.09
C ASP A 478 42.91 -0.06 13.39
N THR A 479 43.01 -1.22 12.74
CA THR A 479 44.21 -1.66 12.01
C THR A 479 44.05 -1.42 10.50
N PRO A 480 45.15 -1.36 9.72
CA PRO A 480 45.08 -1.14 8.28
C PRO A 480 44.11 -2.13 7.61
N PRO A 481 43.24 -1.66 6.69
CA PRO A 481 42.24 -2.51 6.06
C PRO A 481 42.88 -3.64 5.25
N HIS A 482 42.16 -4.73 5.09
CA HIS A 482 42.49 -5.70 4.04
C HIS A 482 42.21 -5.03 2.69
N ASP A 483 43.19 -5.08 1.79
CA ASP A 483 43.10 -4.50 0.45
C ASP A 483 43.68 -5.51 -0.54
N SER A 484 42.81 -6.10 -1.36
CA SER A 484 43.14 -7.05 -2.40
C SER A 484 42.40 -6.71 -3.69
N GLU A 485 42.75 -7.36 -4.81
CA GLU A 485 42.08 -7.17 -6.10
C GLU A 485 40.57 -7.47 -6.05
N TRP A 486 40.12 -8.26 -5.06
CA TRP A 486 38.73 -8.66 -4.88
C TRP A 486 37.93 -7.71 -3.98
N LEU A 487 38.53 -7.19 -2.91
CA LEU A 487 37.81 -6.45 -1.88
C LEU A 487 38.73 -5.57 -1.01
N ARG A 488 38.22 -4.39 -0.66
CA ARG A 488 38.78 -3.55 0.41
C ARG A 488 37.84 -3.50 1.61
N CYS A 489 38.27 -3.98 2.79
CA CYS A 489 37.42 -4.04 3.98
C CYS A 489 38.17 -3.84 5.31
N ALA A 490 37.41 -3.55 6.38
CA ALA A 490 37.94 -3.50 7.74
C ALA A 490 38.60 -4.83 8.13
N ASN A 491 39.70 -4.74 8.88
CA ASN A 491 40.50 -5.89 9.25
C ASN A 491 39.88 -6.64 10.44
N PHE A 492 40.18 -7.93 10.54
CA PHE A 492 39.80 -8.79 11.66
C PHE A 492 40.92 -9.80 11.91
N VAL A 493 40.96 -10.38 13.09
CA VAL A 493 42.01 -11.30 13.53
C VAL A 493 41.41 -12.68 13.69
N VAL A 494 42.09 -13.68 13.12
CA VAL A 494 41.71 -15.08 13.24
C VAL A 494 42.73 -15.79 14.09
N ARG A 495 42.28 -16.38 15.21
CA ARG A 495 43.11 -17.23 16.07
C ARG A 495 42.67 -18.68 15.90
N ARG A 496 43.62 -19.57 15.59
CA ARG A 496 43.36 -21.00 15.51
C ARG A 496 43.73 -21.69 16.82
N SER A 497 42.73 -22.21 17.52
CA SER A 497 42.96 -23.04 18.70
C SER A 497 43.38 -24.45 18.27
N GLY A 498 44.43 -25.00 18.88
CA GLY A 498 44.91 -26.33 18.52
C GLY A 498 44.00 -27.46 19.05
N PRO A 499 44.23 -28.70 18.59
CA PRO A 499 43.35 -29.85 18.88
C PRO A 499 43.24 -30.25 20.37
N LEU A 500 44.01 -29.63 21.26
CA LEU A 500 44.09 -30.00 22.69
C LEU A 500 43.03 -29.38 23.60
N ARG A 501 42.22 -28.40 23.15
CA ARG A 501 41.09 -27.87 23.95
C ARG A 501 39.80 -28.69 23.88
N LYS A 502 39.82 -29.86 23.22
CA LYS A 502 38.63 -30.73 23.05
C LYS A 502 38.28 -31.61 24.26
N ALA A 503 39.04 -31.59 25.36
CA ALA A 503 38.72 -32.38 26.55
C ALA A 503 37.94 -31.61 27.63
N GLU A 504 38.00 -30.28 27.68
CA GLU A 504 37.38 -29.51 28.77
C GLU A 504 35.98 -28.99 28.42
N ALA A 505 35.70 -28.64 27.15
CA ALA A 505 34.39 -28.15 26.75
C ALA A 505 33.31 -29.26 26.67
N ALA A 506 33.70 -30.52 26.45
CA ALA A 506 32.77 -31.66 26.36
C ALA A 506 32.38 -32.24 27.73
N ARG A 507 33.00 -31.80 28.84
CA ARG A 507 32.65 -32.21 30.21
C ARG A 507 31.76 -31.22 30.96
N ALA A 508 31.41 -30.10 30.34
CA ALA A 508 30.62 -29.03 30.94
C ALA A 508 29.24 -28.83 30.27
N GLN A 509 28.77 -29.78 29.47
CA GLN A 509 27.40 -29.84 28.97
C GLN A 509 26.68 -31.07 29.51
#